data_AF-A0A7S4B565-F1
#
_entry.id   AF-A0A7S4B565-F1
#
_cell.length_a   1.000
_cell.length_b   1.000
_cell.length_c   1.000
_cell.angle_alpha   90.00
_cell.angle_beta   90.00
_cell.angle_gamma   90.00
#
_symmetry.space_group_name_H-M   'P 1'
#
loop_
_entity.id
_entity.type
_entity.pdbx_description
1 polymer ?
#
loop_
_entity_poly.entity_id
_entity_poly.type
_entity_poly.pdbx_seq_one_letter_code
_entity_poly.pdbx_strand_id
1 'polypeptide(L)'
;MRKMRNGMERKPHVSLFSYVLVERALPKTTGAVAEAEAEANDEWSRVVRKPRIRAAHVIVDLCTADGVVLAKTISKRSAHPMQYRQARKTALGEAWLWKQDEDAVEYLEDDFQ
;
A
#
# COMPACT_ATOMS: atom_id res chain seq x y z
N MET A 1 63.44 19.75 -1.87
CA MET A 1 62.16 20.21 -1.30
C MET A 1 61.05 20.07 -2.34
N ARG A 2 60.06 19.18 -2.14
CA ARG A 2 58.89 19.03 -3.05
C ARG A 2 57.73 19.86 -2.52
N LYS A 3 57.27 20.86 -3.26
CA LYS A 3 56.03 21.60 -2.95
C LYS A 3 54.82 20.70 -3.23
N MET A 4 53.99 20.44 -2.22
CA MET A 4 52.70 19.79 -2.42
C MET A 4 51.74 20.76 -3.12
N ARG A 5 51.01 20.27 -4.12
CA ARG A 5 49.95 21.04 -4.79
C ARG A 5 48.70 20.96 -3.92
N ASN A 6 48.19 22.12 -3.48
CA ASN A 6 46.92 22.19 -2.76
C ASN A 6 45.80 21.62 -3.63
N GLY A 7 45.09 20.63 -3.10
CA GLY A 7 43.92 20.04 -3.72
C GLY A 7 42.80 21.07 -3.85
N MET A 8 42.22 21.16 -5.05
CA MET A 8 41.07 22.01 -5.32
C MET A 8 39.81 21.24 -4.91
N GLU A 9 39.23 21.62 -3.77
CA GLU A 9 37.97 21.06 -3.28
C GLU A 9 36.83 21.39 -4.25
N ARG A 10 36.23 20.36 -4.86
CA ARG A 10 35.05 20.53 -5.70
C ARG A 10 33.81 20.53 -4.82
N LYS A 11 33.17 21.69 -4.67
CA LYS A 11 31.87 21.81 -3.99
C LYS A 11 30.82 20.99 -4.78
N PRO A 12 30.03 20.13 -4.12
CA PRO A 12 28.97 19.40 -4.81
C PRO A 12 27.91 20.40 -5.29
N HIS A 13 27.60 20.37 -6.57
CA HIS A 13 26.50 21.13 -7.15
C HIS A 13 25.20 20.42 -6.74
N VAL A 14 24.57 20.88 -5.66
CA VAL A 14 23.24 20.40 -5.27
C VAL A 14 22.26 21.05 -6.25
N SER A 15 21.89 20.31 -7.28
CA SER A 15 20.84 20.74 -8.21
C SER A 15 19.52 20.84 -7.44
N LEU A 16 19.07 22.06 -7.18
CA LEU A 16 17.76 22.36 -6.62
C LEU A 16 16.73 22.18 -7.72
N PHE A 17 16.08 21.01 -7.77
CA PHE A 17 14.93 20.80 -8.64
C PHE A 17 13.65 21.10 -7.85
N SER A 18 12.82 22.00 -8.38
CA SER A 18 11.45 22.19 -7.91
C SER A 18 10.50 21.31 -8.75
N TYR A 19 9.68 20.50 -8.10
CA TYR A 19 8.65 19.70 -8.77
C TYR A 19 7.26 20.29 -8.50
N VAL A 20 6.40 20.24 -9.52
CA VAL A 20 4.98 20.54 -9.40
C VAL A 20 4.22 19.24 -9.62
N LEU A 21 3.44 18.85 -8.62
CA LEU A 21 2.51 17.73 -8.70
C LEU A 21 1.16 18.26 -9.16
N VAL A 22 0.64 17.70 -10.24
CA VAL A 22 -0.70 18.01 -10.75
C VAL A 22 -1.53 16.75 -10.63
N GLU A 23 -2.53 16.78 -9.76
CA GLU A 23 -3.52 15.71 -9.66
C GLU A 23 -4.78 16.11 -10.42
N ARG A 24 -5.29 15.17 -11.22
CA ARG A 24 -6.54 15.33 -11.94
C ARG A 24 -7.68 14.98 -10.98
N ALA A 25 -8.40 15.99 -10.52
CA ALA A 25 -9.53 15.79 -9.61
C ALA A 25 -10.67 15.03 -10.33
N LEU A 26 -10.94 13.80 -9.86
CA LEU A 26 -12.21 13.13 -10.13
C LEU A 26 -13.30 13.78 -9.27
N PRO A 27 -14.57 13.81 -9.75
CA PRO A 27 -15.67 14.35 -8.96
C PRO A 27 -15.77 13.61 -7.62
N LYS A 28 -15.80 14.36 -6.52
CA LYS A 28 -16.01 13.81 -5.18
C LYS A 28 -17.43 13.25 -5.13
N THR A 29 -17.58 11.95 -5.31
CA THR A 29 -18.80 11.24 -4.92
C THR A 29 -18.88 11.30 -3.40
N THR A 30 -19.98 11.84 -2.90
CA THR A 30 -20.33 11.86 -1.47
C THR A 30 -20.19 10.45 -0.89
N GLY A 31 -19.41 10.30 0.17
CA GLY A 31 -18.82 9.04 0.66
C GLY A 31 -19.76 7.86 0.86
N ALA A 32 -21.06 8.08 1.08
CA ALA A 32 -22.03 7.00 1.31
C ALA A 32 -22.26 6.08 0.09
N VAL A 33 -22.04 6.55 -1.14
CA VAL A 33 -22.18 5.70 -2.35
C VAL A 33 -20.86 5.00 -2.67
N ALA A 34 -19.72 5.66 -2.41
CA ALA A 34 -18.40 5.10 -2.64
C ALA A 34 -18.07 3.95 -1.67
N GLU A 35 -18.55 4.00 -0.43
CA GLU A 35 -18.35 2.93 0.57
C GLU A 35 -19.19 1.68 0.23
N ALA A 36 -20.46 1.85 -0.15
CA ALA A 36 -21.30 0.72 -0.58
C ALA A 36 -20.80 0.09 -1.89
N GLU A 37 -20.31 0.90 -2.84
CA GLU A 37 -19.69 0.39 -4.06
C GLU A 37 -18.32 -0.26 -3.78
N ALA A 38 -17.53 0.25 -2.83
CA ALA A 38 -16.27 -0.36 -2.42
C ALA A 38 -16.50 -1.72 -1.73
N GLU A 39 -17.53 -1.84 -0.89
CA GLU A 39 -17.92 -3.10 -0.26
C GLU A 39 -18.38 -4.14 -1.29
N ALA A 40 -19.25 -3.75 -2.22
CA ALA A 40 -19.66 -4.62 -3.32
C ALA A 40 -18.49 -5.01 -4.25
N ASN A 41 -17.53 -4.09 -4.43
CA ASN A 41 -16.33 -4.35 -5.21
C ASN A 41 -15.36 -5.33 -4.52
N ASP A 42 -15.23 -5.28 -3.19
CA ASP A 42 -14.34 -6.21 -2.46
C ASP A 42 -14.89 -7.64 -2.58
N GLU A 43 -16.22 -7.84 -2.53
CA GLU A 43 -16.85 -9.17 -2.70
C GLU A 43 -16.61 -9.78 -4.09
N TRP A 44 -16.60 -8.95 -5.15
CA TRP A 44 -16.28 -9.40 -6.51
C TRP A 44 -14.78 -9.48 -6.80
N SER A 45 -13.93 -8.95 -5.92
CA SER A 45 -12.53 -8.73 -6.25
C SER A 45 -11.76 -10.04 -6.44
N ARG A 46 -10.99 -10.12 -7.53
CA ARG A 46 -10.21 -11.34 -7.89
C ARG A 46 -8.73 -11.04 -7.98
N VAL A 47 -7.91 -11.99 -7.53
CA VAL A 47 -6.45 -11.86 -7.58
C VAL A 47 -5.93 -11.99 -9.02
N VAL A 48 -5.29 -10.94 -9.53
CA VAL A 48 -4.81 -10.86 -10.93
C VAL A 48 -3.36 -11.33 -11.06
N ARG A 49 -2.59 -11.28 -9.97
CA ARG A 49 -1.16 -11.63 -9.96
C ARG A 49 -0.80 -12.39 -8.70
N LYS A 50 0.27 -13.18 -8.79
CA LYS A 50 0.83 -13.84 -7.60
C LYS A 50 1.17 -12.79 -6.54
N PRO A 51 0.79 -13.01 -5.26
CA PRO A 51 1.10 -12.09 -4.18
C PRO A 51 2.60 -11.80 -4.09
N ARG A 52 2.95 -10.51 -3.99
CA ARG A 52 4.33 -10.07 -3.85
C ARG A 52 4.68 -9.97 -2.37
N ILE A 53 5.56 -10.85 -1.90
CA ILE A 53 5.99 -10.89 -0.50
C ILE A 53 7.22 -9.99 -0.34
N ARG A 54 7.11 -9.01 0.58
CA ARG A 54 8.19 -8.13 1.04
C ARG A 54 8.38 -8.31 2.55
N ALA A 55 9.35 -7.59 3.13
CA ALA A 55 9.64 -7.64 4.56
C ALA A 55 8.38 -7.38 5.40
N ALA A 56 7.78 -8.44 5.94
CA ALA A 56 6.52 -8.43 6.70
C ALA A 56 5.29 -7.83 5.98
N HIS A 57 5.35 -7.67 4.65
CA HIS A 57 4.26 -7.14 3.85
C HIS A 57 3.92 -8.09 2.71
N VAL A 58 2.62 -8.18 2.38
CA VAL A 58 2.12 -8.91 1.23
C VAL A 58 1.33 -7.92 0.39
N ILE A 59 1.71 -7.77 -0.87
CA ILE A 59 1.00 -6.91 -1.81
C ILE A 59 0.22 -7.82 -2.75
N VAL A 60 -1.11 -7.66 -2.74
CA VAL A 60 -2.05 -8.41 -3.57
C VAL A 60 -2.63 -7.46 -4.60
N ASP A 61 -2.54 -7.83 -5.87
CA ASP A 61 -3.13 -7.06 -6.96
C ASP A 61 -4.52 -7.65 -7.26
N LEU A 62 -5.57 -6.86 -7.02
CA LEU A 62 -6.99 -7.23 -7.10
C LEU A 62 -7.66 -6.53 -8.28
N CYS A 63 -8.43 -7.25 -9.10
CA CYS A 63 -9.34 -6.66 -10.09
C CYS A 63 -10.71 -6.50 -9.44
N THR A 64 -11.25 -5.29 -9.47
CA THR A 64 -12.60 -4.97 -8.98
C THR A 64 -13.66 -5.24 -10.07
N ALA A 65 -14.95 -5.13 -9.73
CA ALA A 65 -16.04 -5.28 -10.69
C ALA A 65 -16.02 -4.18 -11.78
N ASP A 66 -15.52 -3.01 -11.43
CA ASP A 66 -15.32 -1.87 -12.36
C ASP A 66 -14.21 -2.10 -13.39
N GLY A 67 -13.51 -3.23 -13.33
CA GLY A 67 -12.37 -3.54 -14.21
C GLY A 67 -11.10 -2.77 -13.85
N VAL A 68 -11.06 -2.15 -12.66
CA VAL A 68 -9.89 -1.45 -12.14
C VAL A 68 -9.01 -2.42 -11.37
N VAL A 69 -7.69 -2.28 -11.52
CA VAL A 69 -6.72 -3.07 -10.76
C VAL A 69 -6.22 -2.24 -9.58
N LEU A 70 -6.46 -2.73 -8.36
CA LEU A 70 -6.03 -2.13 -7.10
C LEU A 70 -4.92 -2.97 -6.47
N ALA A 71 -3.91 -2.31 -5.89
CA ALA A 71 -2.85 -2.97 -5.13
C ALA A 71 -3.11 -2.81 -3.62
N LYS A 72 -3.55 -3.90 -2.96
CA LYS A 72 -3.83 -3.93 -1.51
C LYS A 72 -2.58 -4.40 -0.78
N THR A 73 -2.09 -3.61 0.18
CA THR A 73 -0.91 -3.94 1.00
C THR A 73 -1.35 -4.42 2.37
N ILE A 74 -0.99 -5.66 2.71
CA ILE A 74 -1.35 -6.32 3.97
C ILE A 74 -0.06 -6.46 4.79
N SER A 75 -0.04 -5.89 5.99
CA SER A 75 1.11 -6.01 6.89
C SER A 75 0.91 -7.13 7.90
N LYS A 76 2.01 -7.76 8.35
CA LYS A 76 1.95 -8.79 9.38
C LYS A 76 1.50 -8.25 10.75
N ARG A 77 1.74 -6.96 11.03
CA ARG A 77 1.48 -6.35 12.34
C ARG A 77 0.06 -5.80 12.46
N SER A 78 -0.43 -5.16 11.41
CA SER A 78 -1.72 -4.48 11.41
C SER A 78 -2.87 -5.34 10.91
N ALA A 79 -2.60 -6.36 10.08
CA ALA A 79 -3.66 -7.23 9.58
C ALA A 79 -3.94 -8.38 10.53
N HIS A 80 -5.18 -8.87 10.51
CA HIS A 80 -5.55 -10.07 11.24
C HIS A 80 -4.63 -11.25 10.83
N PRO A 81 -4.12 -12.07 11.76
CA PRO A 81 -3.15 -13.13 11.46
C PRO A 81 -3.61 -14.11 10.38
N MET A 82 -4.91 -14.39 10.29
CA MET A 82 -5.48 -15.23 9.23
C MET A 82 -5.47 -14.53 7.88
N GLN A 83 -5.81 -13.25 7.81
CA GLN A 83 -5.76 -12.46 6.58
C GLN A 83 -4.34 -12.41 6.00
N TYR A 84 -3.33 -12.19 6.85
CA TYR A 84 -1.94 -12.21 6.42
C TYR A 84 -1.51 -13.59 5.89
N ARG A 85 -1.91 -14.69 6.56
CA ARG A 85 -1.59 -16.05 6.10
C ARG A 85 -2.31 -16.41 4.80
N GLN A 86 -3.57 -16.00 4.67
CA GLN A 86 -4.36 -16.14 3.46
C GLN A 86 -3.66 -15.44 2.30
N ALA A 87 -3.36 -14.14 2.46
CA ALA A 87 -2.75 -13.30 1.44
C ALA A 87 -1.49 -13.92 0.82
N ARG A 88 -0.70 -14.64 1.62
CA ARG A 88 0.53 -15.32 1.16
C ARG A 88 0.25 -16.55 0.30
N LYS A 89 -0.89 -17.19 0.49
CA LYS A 89 -1.26 -18.47 -0.13
C LYS A 89 -2.27 -18.33 -1.27
N THR A 90 -2.85 -17.15 -1.44
CA THR A 90 -3.89 -16.91 -2.44
C THR A 90 -3.39 -17.20 -3.85
N ALA A 91 -4.17 -17.98 -4.58
CA ALA A 91 -3.88 -18.33 -5.96
C ALA A 91 -4.35 -17.24 -6.93
N LEU A 92 -3.87 -17.34 -8.18
CA LEU A 92 -4.38 -16.51 -9.26
C LEU A 92 -5.87 -16.80 -9.51
N GLY A 93 -6.68 -15.76 -9.65
CA GLY A 93 -8.12 -15.87 -9.96
C GLY A 93 -9.01 -16.20 -8.77
N GLU A 94 -8.43 -16.45 -7.60
CA GLU A 94 -9.16 -16.67 -6.36
C GLU A 94 -9.90 -15.39 -5.93
N ALA A 95 -11.11 -15.57 -5.40
CA ALA A 95 -11.93 -14.48 -4.87
C ALA A 95 -11.34 -13.99 -3.53
N TRP A 96 -11.32 -12.67 -3.35
CA TRP A 96 -10.77 -12.05 -2.16
C TRP A 96 -11.87 -11.69 -1.17
N LEU A 97 -12.18 -12.59 -0.23
CA LEU A 97 -13.34 -12.49 0.67
C LEU A 97 -13.03 -11.88 2.05
N TRP A 98 -11.94 -11.12 2.21
CA TRP A 98 -11.63 -10.47 3.48
C TRP A 98 -12.29 -9.12 3.58
N LYS A 99 -13.38 -9.03 4.35
CA LYS A 99 -13.87 -7.76 4.87
C LYS A 99 -12.77 -7.09 5.69
N GLN A 100 -12.56 -5.80 5.45
CA GLN A 100 -11.90 -4.96 6.43
C GLN A 100 -12.92 -4.74 7.53
N ASP A 101 -12.91 -5.59 8.55
CA ASP A 101 -13.53 -5.21 9.82
C ASP A 101 -12.70 -4.02 10.32
N GLU A 102 -13.26 -2.82 10.25
CA GLU A 102 -12.62 -1.59 10.71
C GLU A 102 -12.41 -1.57 12.25
N ASP A 103 -12.79 -2.64 12.96
CA ASP A 103 -12.73 -2.75 14.41
C ASP A 103 -11.41 -3.34 14.96
N ALA A 104 -10.35 -3.46 14.16
CA ALA A 104 -9.04 -3.93 14.65
C ALA A 104 -8.12 -2.80 15.18
N VAL A 105 -8.71 -1.74 15.72
CA VAL A 105 -8.00 -0.71 16.48
C VAL A 105 -8.62 -0.56 17.87
N GLU A 106 -8.85 -1.69 18.55
CA GLU A 106 -8.84 -1.69 20.01
C GLU A 106 -7.38 -1.78 20.44
N TYR A 107 -6.74 -0.61 20.59
CA TYR A 107 -5.48 -0.53 21.31
C TYR A 107 -5.75 -1.06 22.73
N LEU A 108 -5.02 -2.12 23.12
CA LEU A 108 -4.72 -2.36 24.53
C LEU A 108 -3.92 -1.15 25.05
N GLU A 109 -4.61 -0.05 25.32
CA GLU A 109 -4.20 0.92 26.33
C GLU A 109 -4.50 0.26 27.67
N ASP A 110 -3.62 -0.58 28.19
CA ASP A 110 -3.55 -0.94 29.62
C ASP A 110 -2.41 -1.95 29.81
N ASP A 111 -1.18 -1.46 29.99
CA ASP A 111 -0.10 -2.14 30.75
C ASP A 111 1.16 -1.24 30.79
N PHE A 112 0.97 0.06 31.10
CA PHE A 112 2.08 0.95 31.45
C PHE A 112 1.69 1.82 32.65
N GLN A 113 1.52 1.19 33.81
CA GLN A 113 1.71 1.84 35.11
C GLN A 113 2.19 0.86 36.17
#